data_AF-A0A1G7XPI1-F1
#
_entry.id   AF-A0A1G7XPI1-F1
#
_cell.length_a   1.000
_cell.length_b   1.000
_cell.length_c   1.000
_cell.angle_alpha   90.00
_cell.angle_beta   90.00
_cell.angle_gamma   90.00
#
_symmetry.space_group_name_H-M   'P 1'
#
loop_
_entity.id
_entity.type
_entity.pdbx_description
1 polymer ?
#
loop_
_entity_poly.entity_id
_entity_poly.type
_entity_poly.pdbx_seq_one_letter_code
_entity_poly.pdbx_strand_id
1 'polypeptide(L)'
;MTYAPVVTHCEELLDALGPFRRSAPLAGHWGERLAAVLCGGGRLLAAGNGGSAAQAQHLTAELVGRYRTDRPPFSAIALHADTSSTTAIANDYGVDELFARQVRAHGRPGDVLILLSTSGASANLLSAAAAGRAAGLHVWALTGPAPNPLAAAADEAFCVAAPSAATVQELHLVAVHMVCEAFDEALEADGLPHTAPATTHGTGVARSLSSRLRTTDGSAPPGAGLRDGTRRLDGKRPPGAEDAPDGAAGRRGQPAGRDGGPADGHPRTATGGAARRAAAPGGGTGRHRAAAEDGTGRKERRDG
;
A
#
# COMPACT_ATOMS: atom_id res chain seq x y z
N MET A 1 -4.15 10.59 40.55
CA MET A 1 -3.36 9.75 39.62
C MET A 1 -3.22 10.52 38.32
N THR A 2 -1.99 10.75 37.86
CA THR A 2 -1.70 11.50 36.63
C THR A 2 -1.74 10.58 35.42
N TYR A 3 -2.91 10.46 34.79
CA TYR A 3 -3.09 9.78 33.50
C TYR A 3 -2.56 10.59 32.29
N ALA A 4 -1.83 11.69 32.54
CA ALA A 4 -1.56 12.75 31.57
C ALA A 4 -1.08 12.24 30.19
N PRO A 5 -0.05 11.38 30.05
CA PRO A 5 0.44 10.96 28.73
C PRO A 5 -0.60 10.18 27.90
N VAL A 6 -1.54 9.48 28.55
CA VAL A 6 -2.59 8.69 27.87
C VAL A 6 -3.78 9.57 27.50
N VAL A 7 -4.12 10.55 28.35
CA VAL A 7 -5.19 11.52 28.05
C VAL A 7 -4.75 12.50 26.95
N THR A 8 -3.49 12.95 26.96
CA THR A 8 -2.96 13.86 25.95
C THR A 8 -3.02 13.31 24.53
N HIS A 9 -2.85 12.00 24.31
CA HIS A 9 -3.06 11.41 22.97
C HIS A 9 -4.51 11.54 22.50
N CYS A 10 -5.48 11.36 23.40
CA CYS A 10 -6.90 11.58 23.09
C CYS A 10 -7.21 13.06 22.86
N GLU A 11 -6.56 13.98 23.58
CA GLU A 11 -6.68 15.43 23.40
C GLU A 11 -6.10 15.84 22.03
N GLU A 12 -4.90 15.38 21.65
CA GLU A 12 -4.30 15.58 20.33
C GLU A 12 -5.19 15.07 19.19
N LEU A 13 -5.84 13.92 19.36
CA LEU A 13 -6.78 13.37 18.38
C LEU A 13 -8.06 14.20 18.27
N LEU A 14 -8.64 14.67 19.38
CA LEU A 14 -9.82 15.53 19.37
C LEU A 14 -9.53 16.89 18.69
N ASP A 15 -8.39 17.50 19.02
CA ASP A 15 -7.95 18.76 18.43
C ASP A 15 -7.65 18.64 16.93
N ALA A 16 -7.10 17.50 16.48
CA ALA A 16 -6.86 17.22 15.06
C ALA A 16 -8.15 16.84 14.29
N LEU A 17 -9.11 16.17 14.93
CA LEU A 17 -10.37 15.73 14.32
C LEU A 17 -11.26 16.92 13.89
N GLY A 18 -11.31 17.99 14.67
CA GLY A 18 -12.09 19.20 14.36
C GLY A 18 -11.71 19.82 13.00
N PRO A 19 -10.42 20.13 12.75
CA PRO A 19 -9.89 20.51 11.45
C PRO A 19 -10.10 19.44 10.36
N PHE A 20 -9.80 18.18 10.65
CA PHE A 20 -9.88 17.05 9.72
C PHE A 20 -11.27 16.91 9.08
N ARG A 21 -12.35 17.12 9.84
CA ARG A 21 -13.74 17.04 9.33
C ARG A 21 -14.03 17.97 8.15
N ARG A 22 -13.25 19.04 7.93
CA ARG A 22 -13.41 19.91 6.75
C ARG A 22 -12.99 19.25 5.43
N SER A 23 -12.22 18.16 5.49
CA SER A 23 -11.84 17.36 4.32
C SER A 23 -12.90 16.34 3.89
N ALA A 24 -14.06 16.28 4.56
CA ALA A 24 -15.13 15.33 4.22
C ALA A 24 -15.59 15.39 2.74
N PRO A 25 -15.72 16.56 2.08
CA PRO A 25 -16.05 16.60 0.65
C PRO A 25 -15.01 15.94 -0.26
N LEU A 26 -13.74 15.91 0.14
CA LEU A 26 -12.68 15.22 -0.61
C LEU A 26 -12.81 13.70 -0.48
N ALA A 27 -13.14 13.20 0.72
CA ALA A 27 -13.41 11.77 0.92
C ALA A 27 -14.67 11.32 0.15
N GLY A 28 -15.70 12.17 0.11
CA GLY A 28 -16.88 11.98 -0.75
C GLY A 28 -16.49 11.85 -2.22
N HIS A 29 -15.76 12.83 -2.76
CA HIS A 29 -15.29 12.80 -4.15
C HIS A 29 -14.43 11.58 -4.47
N TRP A 30 -13.57 11.15 -3.54
CA TRP A 30 -12.77 9.93 -3.71
C TRP A 30 -13.63 8.66 -3.72
N GLY A 31 -14.68 8.58 -2.89
CA GLY A 31 -15.65 7.49 -2.91
C GLY A 31 -16.41 7.41 -4.25
N GLU A 32 -17.02 8.51 -4.67
CA GLU A 32 -17.72 8.66 -5.96
C GLU A 32 -16.81 8.26 -7.14
N ARG A 33 -15.60 8.82 -7.19
CA ARG A 33 -14.65 8.59 -8.28
C ARG A 33 -14.11 7.16 -8.28
N LEU A 34 -13.92 6.56 -7.11
CA LEU A 34 -13.51 5.17 -6.99
C LEU A 34 -14.64 4.23 -7.40
N ALA A 35 -15.90 4.52 -7.08
CA ALA A 35 -17.06 3.75 -7.55
C ALA A 35 -17.09 3.73 -9.09
N ALA A 36 -17.02 4.90 -9.73
CA ALA A 36 -16.99 5.01 -11.19
C ALA A 36 -15.83 4.21 -11.84
N VAL A 37 -14.61 4.26 -11.28
CA VAL A 37 -13.46 3.51 -11.81
C VAL A 37 -13.61 2.00 -11.62
N LEU A 38 -14.02 1.54 -10.43
CA LEU A 38 -14.10 0.11 -10.12
C LEU A 38 -15.30 -0.56 -10.82
N CYS A 39 -16.43 0.15 -10.98
CA CYS A 39 -17.56 -0.29 -11.81
C CYS A 39 -17.24 -0.28 -13.31
N GLY A 40 -16.35 0.62 -13.76
CA GLY A 40 -15.78 0.60 -15.11
C GLY A 40 -14.81 -0.56 -15.39
N GLY A 41 -14.55 -1.42 -14.41
CA GLY A 41 -13.61 -2.55 -14.52
C GLY A 41 -12.15 -2.18 -14.30
N GLY A 42 -11.86 -0.94 -13.88
CA GLY A 42 -10.56 -0.52 -13.37
C GLY A 42 -10.28 -1.07 -11.96
N ARG A 43 -9.16 -0.67 -11.38
CA ARG A 43 -8.72 -1.13 -10.05
C ARG A 43 -8.10 -0.06 -9.16
N LEU A 44 -8.07 -0.38 -7.87
CA LEU A 44 -7.26 0.31 -6.88
C LEU A 44 -5.95 -0.43 -6.63
N LEU A 45 -4.85 0.29 -6.64
CA LEU A 45 -3.59 -0.11 -6.01
C LEU A 45 -3.39 0.71 -4.73
N ALA A 46 -3.00 0.07 -3.62
CA ALA A 46 -2.78 0.75 -2.34
C ALA A 46 -1.40 0.41 -1.75
N ALA A 47 -0.68 1.42 -1.26
CA ALA A 47 0.64 1.25 -0.65
C ALA A 47 0.88 2.18 0.54
N GLY A 48 1.67 1.72 1.50
CA GLY A 48 2.08 2.48 2.67
C GLY A 48 3.17 1.73 3.45
N ASN A 49 3.76 2.36 4.46
CA ASN A 49 4.80 1.76 5.30
C ASN A 49 4.32 1.60 6.76
N GLY A 50 4.65 0.48 7.42
CA GLY A 50 4.29 0.24 8.82
C GLY A 50 2.77 0.23 9.07
N GLY A 51 2.28 1.02 10.03
CA GLY A 51 0.83 1.16 10.28
C GLY A 51 0.05 1.64 9.05
N SER A 52 0.66 2.50 8.22
CA SER A 52 0.06 2.94 6.94
C SER A 52 0.04 1.83 5.88
N ALA A 53 0.84 0.77 6.03
CA ALA A 53 0.69 -0.44 5.22
C ALA A 53 -0.55 -1.21 5.65
N ALA A 54 -0.72 -1.48 6.95
CA ALA A 54 -1.91 -2.15 7.47
C ALA A 54 -3.23 -1.43 7.07
N GLN A 55 -3.22 -0.10 7.00
CA GLN A 55 -4.34 0.71 6.51
C GLN A 55 -4.57 0.58 4.99
N ALA A 56 -3.49 0.49 4.19
CA ALA A 56 -3.59 0.18 2.77
C ALA A 56 -4.22 -1.21 2.54
N GLN A 57 -3.85 -2.21 3.36
CA GLN A 57 -4.46 -3.54 3.30
C GLN A 57 -5.92 -3.52 3.76
N HIS A 58 -6.22 -2.80 4.84
CA HIS A 58 -7.59 -2.60 5.34
C HIS A 58 -8.52 -2.08 4.25
N LEU A 59 -8.18 -0.94 3.63
CA LEU A 59 -8.93 -0.36 2.51
C LEU A 59 -9.18 -1.37 1.37
N THR A 60 -8.16 -2.15 0.99
CA THR A 60 -8.32 -3.15 -0.08
C THR A 60 -9.21 -4.33 0.34
N ALA A 61 -9.24 -4.68 1.63
CA ALA A 61 -10.10 -5.74 2.16
C ALA A 61 -11.57 -5.32 2.21
N GLU A 62 -11.87 -4.06 2.54
CA GLU A 62 -13.25 -3.51 2.51
C GLU A 62 -13.83 -3.45 1.07
N LEU A 63 -12.97 -3.26 0.07
CA LEU A 63 -13.35 -3.19 -1.35
C LEU A 63 -13.47 -4.59 -2.01
N VAL A 64 -12.54 -5.50 -1.71
CA VAL A 64 -12.56 -6.90 -2.21
C VAL A 64 -13.61 -7.73 -1.47
N GLY A 65 -13.87 -7.43 -0.21
CA GLY A 65 -15.01 -7.92 0.56
C GLY A 65 -16.17 -6.94 0.46
N ARG A 66 -16.61 -6.45 1.62
CA ARG A 66 -17.70 -5.48 1.78
C ARG A 66 -17.42 -4.62 3.02
N TYR A 67 -17.82 -3.36 3.00
CA TYR A 67 -17.66 -2.46 4.15
C TYR A 67 -18.86 -2.55 5.11
N ARG A 68 -20.04 -2.09 4.67
CA ARG A 68 -21.26 -2.15 5.51
C ARG A 68 -22.22 -3.23 5.03
N THR A 69 -22.59 -3.13 3.77
CA THR A 69 -23.75 -3.80 3.19
C THR A 69 -23.25 -4.76 2.10
N ASP A 70 -23.90 -5.91 1.91
CA ASP A 70 -23.38 -7.00 1.04
C ASP A 70 -23.52 -6.70 -0.46
N ARG A 71 -22.40 -6.67 -1.19
CA ARG A 71 -22.32 -6.16 -2.57
C ARG A 71 -21.27 -6.91 -3.40
N PRO A 72 -21.19 -6.71 -4.73
CA PRO A 72 -20.12 -7.27 -5.55
C PRO A 72 -18.70 -6.91 -5.04
N PRO A 73 -17.73 -7.81 -5.20
CA PRO A 73 -16.33 -7.57 -4.85
C PRO A 73 -15.62 -6.78 -5.97
N PHE A 74 -14.77 -5.82 -5.60
CA PHE A 74 -14.02 -5.01 -6.57
C PHE A 74 -12.51 -5.29 -6.58
N SER A 75 -11.84 -4.94 -7.67
CA SER A 75 -10.39 -5.18 -7.80
C SER A 75 -9.59 -4.13 -7.02
N ALA A 76 -9.15 -4.47 -5.82
CA ALA A 76 -8.22 -3.68 -5.02
C ALA A 76 -7.00 -4.52 -4.59
N ILE A 77 -5.78 -3.96 -4.66
CA ILE A 77 -4.53 -4.68 -4.40
C ILE A 77 -3.61 -3.89 -3.46
N ALA A 78 -3.27 -4.48 -2.32
CA ALA A 78 -2.29 -3.94 -1.38
C ALA A 78 -0.87 -4.36 -1.79
N LEU A 79 -0.06 -3.40 -2.28
CA LEU A 79 1.26 -3.63 -2.86
C LEU A 79 2.36 -4.04 -1.85
N HIS A 80 1.99 -4.37 -0.62
CA HIS A 80 2.89 -4.92 0.41
C HIS A 80 2.50 -6.32 0.88
N ALA A 81 1.34 -6.86 0.45
CA ALA A 81 0.77 -8.09 0.99
C ALA A 81 1.47 -9.37 0.48
N ASP A 82 2.02 -9.35 -0.74
CA ASP A 82 2.88 -10.44 -1.23
C ASP A 82 4.29 -10.28 -0.65
N THR A 83 4.59 -11.08 0.38
CA THR A 83 5.91 -11.14 1.03
C THR A 83 7.02 -11.65 0.10
N SER A 84 6.70 -12.44 -0.93
CA SER A 84 7.70 -12.95 -1.87
C SER A 84 8.09 -11.86 -2.88
N SER A 85 7.11 -11.20 -3.50
CA SER A 85 7.36 -10.09 -4.41
C SER A 85 8.04 -8.92 -3.70
N THR A 86 7.57 -8.51 -2.52
CA THR A 86 8.16 -7.37 -1.79
C THR A 86 9.61 -7.61 -1.39
N THR A 87 9.95 -8.79 -0.85
CA THR A 87 11.32 -9.10 -0.43
C THR A 87 12.27 -9.29 -1.61
N ALA A 88 11.84 -9.95 -2.69
CA ALA A 88 12.62 -10.06 -3.92
C ALA A 88 12.91 -8.69 -4.54
N ILE A 89 11.91 -7.81 -4.66
CA ILE A 89 12.11 -6.47 -5.24
C ILE A 89 13.02 -5.62 -4.36
N ALA A 90 12.86 -5.67 -3.03
CA ALA A 90 13.71 -4.95 -2.10
C ALA A 90 15.18 -5.42 -2.13
N ASN A 91 15.41 -6.73 -2.31
CA ASN A 91 16.74 -7.33 -2.42
C ASN A 91 17.42 -6.98 -3.76
N ASP A 92 16.69 -7.15 -4.88
CA ASP A 92 17.27 -7.10 -6.22
C ASP A 92 17.35 -5.67 -6.80
N TYR A 93 16.50 -4.76 -6.34
CA TYR A 93 16.37 -3.39 -6.88
C TYR A 93 16.37 -2.28 -5.81
N GLY A 94 16.43 -2.65 -4.52
CA GLY A 94 16.39 -1.72 -3.41
C GLY A 94 14.97 -1.35 -2.96
N VAL A 95 14.84 -0.91 -1.71
CA VAL A 95 13.56 -0.61 -1.06
C VAL A 95 12.75 0.49 -1.77
N ASP A 96 13.42 1.40 -2.47
CA ASP A 96 12.77 2.52 -3.17
C ASP A 96 12.01 2.10 -4.44
N GLU A 97 12.30 0.92 -4.99
CA GLU A 97 11.57 0.33 -6.12
C GLU A 97 10.45 -0.63 -5.70
N LEU A 98 10.37 -0.98 -4.41
CA LEU A 98 9.44 -1.98 -3.85
C LEU A 98 8.00 -1.80 -4.33
N PHE A 99 7.46 -0.58 -4.25
CA PHE A 99 6.13 -0.26 -4.74
C PHE A 99 6.12 0.13 -6.22
N ALA A 100 7.09 0.94 -6.67
CA ALA A 100 7.13 1.47 -8.04
C ALA A 100 7.14 0.37 -9.10
N ARG A 101 7.88 -0.73 -8.87
CA ARG A 101 7.92 -1.87 -9.78
C ARG A 101 6.57 -2.59 -9.88
N GLN A 102 5.86 -2.74 -8.76
CA GLN A 102 4.54 -3.35 -8.71
C GLN A 102 3.46 -2.46 -9.36
N VAL A 103 3.54 -1.13 -9.19
CA VAL A 103 2.67 -0.18 -9.92
C VAL A 103 2.83 -0.35 -11.43
N ARG A 104 4.07 -0.37 -11.95
CA ARG A 104 4.34 -0.59 -13.38
C ARG A 104 3.86 -1.97 -13.88
N ALA A 105 3.86 -3.00 -13.03
CA ALA A 105 3.37 -4.33 -13.38
C ALA A 105 1.84 -4.42 -13.43
N HIS A 106 1.15 -3.90 -12.40
CA HIS A 106 -0.28 -4.18 -12.16
C HIS A 106 -1.24 -3.07 -12.60
N GLY A 107 -0.79 -1.81 -12.66
CA GLY A 107 -1.63 -0.64 -12.94
C GLY A 107 -1.80 -0.35 -14.42
N ARG A 108 -2.97 0.16 -14.80
CA ARG A 108 -3.36 0.51 -16.17
C ARG A 108 -3.87 1.97 -16.21
N PRO A 109 -3.88 2.63 -17.39
CA PRO A 109 -4.41 3.98 -17.50
C PRO A 109 -5.85 4.07 -17.01
N GLY A 110 -6.13 5.01 -16.11
CA GLY A 110 -7.43 5.18 -15.45
C GLY A 110 -7.59 4.44 -14.11
N ASP A 111 -6.69 3.52 -13.75
CA ASP A 111 -6.69 2.92 -12.40
C ASP A 111 -6.34 3.97 -11.33
N VAL A 112 -6.69 3.70 -10.08
CA VAL A 112 -6.37 4.56 -8.92
C VAL A 112 -5.16 3.98 -8.16
N LEU A 113 -4.27 4.86 -7.69
CA LEU A 113 -3.15 4.55 -6.79
C LEU A 113 -3.24 5.40 -5.53
N ILE A 114 -3.56 4.80 -4.37
CA ILE A 114 -3.58 5.48 -3.07
C ILE A 114 -2.30 5.20 -2.28
N LEU A 115 -1.62 6.25 -1.84
CA LEU A 115 -0.33 6.21 -1.16
C LEU A 115 -0.43 6.80 0.25
N LEU A 116 -0.15 6.00 1.28
CA LEU A 116 -0.31 6.37 2.69
C LEU A 116 1.06 6.58 3.37
N SER A 117 1.35 7.82 3.78
CA SER A 117 2.65 8.17 4.39
C SER A 117 2.49 9.27 5.46
N THR A 118 2.69 8.94 6.74
CA THR A 118 2.58 9.91 7.84
C THR A 118 3.52 11.11 7.71
N SER A 119 4.68 10.95 7.08
CA SER A 119 5.61 12.05 6.78
C SER A 119 5.44 12.66 5.38
N GLY A 120 4.69 12.01 4.49
CA GLY A 120 4.63 12.35 3.08
C GLY A 120 5.98 12.31 2.35
N ALA A 121 6.98 11.62 2.91
CA ALA A 121 8.38 11.71 2.48
C ALA A 121 9.08 10.35 2.26
N SER A 122 8.34 9.22 2.31
CA SER A 122 8.93 7.90 2.06
C SER A 122 9.35 7.76 0.59
N ALA A 123 10.64 7.59 0.31
CA ALA A 123 11.18 7.51 -1.06
C ALA A 123 10.52 6.40 -1.90
N ASN A 124 10.27 5.22 -1.31
CA ASN A 124 9.54 4.13 -1.97
C ASN A 124 8.09 4.48 -2.40
N LEU A 125 7.43 5.42 -1.73
CA LEU A 125 6.11 5.93 -2.13
C LEU A 125 6.22 7.10 -3.14
N LEU A 126 7.29 7.90 -3.08
CA LEU A 126 7.57 8.92 -4.11
C LEU A 126 7.86 8.28 -5.47
N SER A 127 8.64 7.19 -5.49
CA SER A 127 8.85 6.35 -6.68
C SER A 127 7.54 5.72 -7.18
N ALA A 128 6.66 5.29 -6.28
CA ALA A 128 5.34 4.77 -6.63
C ALA A 128 4.44 5.84 -7.27
N ALA A 129 4.41 7.05 -6.72
CA ALA A 129 3.68 8.18 -7.29
C ALA A 129 4.18 8.52 -8.71
N ALA A 130 5.50 8.58 -8.90
CA ALA A 130 6.10 8.82 -10.21
C ALA A 130 5.76 7.70 -11.21
N ALA A 131 5.79 6.43 -10.79
CA ALA A 131 5.38 5.30 -11.61
C ALA A 131 3.88 5.32 -11.96
N GLY A 132 3.02 5.73 -11.03
CA GLY A 132 1.58 5.84 -11.22
C GLY A 132 1.23 6.88 -12.29
N ARG A 133 1.70 8.12 -12.13
CA ARG A 133 1.48 9.19 -13.13
C ARG A 133 2.05 8.81 -14.50
N ALA A 134 3.23 8.17 -14.54
CA ALA A 134 3.85 7.72 -15.80
C ALA A 134 3.07 6.59 -16.51
N ALA A 135 2.28 5.81 -15.78
CA ALA A 135 1.39 4.78 -16.32
C ALA A 135 -0.07 5.25 -16.53
N GLY A 136 -0.36 6.54 -16.28
CA GLY A 136 -1.69 7.12 -16.47
C GLY A 136 -2.70 6.80 -15.37
N LEU A 137 -2.23 6.47 -14.16
CA LEU A 137 -3.10 6.28 -12.99
C LEU A 137 -3.44 7.62 -12.33
N HIS A 138 -4.59 7.67 -11.67
CA HIS A 138 -4.93 8.73 -10.72
C HIS A 138 -4.19 8.47 -9.41
N VAL A 139 -3.27 9.37 -9.05
CA VAL A 139 -2.41 9.23 -7.87
C VAL A 139 -2.96 10.07 -6.74
N TRP A 140 -3.44 9.41 -5.70
CA TRP A 140 -3.96 10.02 -4.48
C TRP A 140 -3.03 9.76 -3.29
N ALA A 141 -2.95 10.69 -2.34
CA ALA A 141 -2.11 10.52 -1.16
C ALA A 141 -2.82 10.85 0.17
N LEU A 142 -2.78 9.92 1.12
CA LEU A 142 -3.05 10.21 2.53
C LEU A 142 -1.71 10.55 3.21
N THR A 143 -1.56 11.79 3.67
CA THR A 143 -0.31 12.28 4.29
C THR A 143 -0.53 12.95 5.63
N GLY A 144 0.54 13.19 6.38
CA GLY A 144 0.53 14.10 7.53
C GLY A 144 0.46 15.57 7.11
N PRO A 145 1.10 16.48 7.87
CA PRO A 145 1.07 17.91 7.55
C PRO A 145 1.64 18.24 6.16
N ALA A 146 1.08 19.26 5.53
CA ALA A 146 1.62 19.88 4.32
C ALA A 146 2.47 21.12 4.69
N PRO A 147 3.47 21.52 3.86
CA PRO A 147 3.88 20.89 2.60
C PRO A 147 4.74 19.64 2.82
N ASN A 148 4.53 18.62 1.98
CA ASN A 148 5.36 17.41 1.92
C ASN A 148 5.48 16.93 0.46
N PRO A 149 6.56 16.22 0.08
CA PRO A 149 6.83 15.92 -1.34
C PRO A 149 5.86 14.91 -1.96
N LEU A 150 5.21 14.04 -1.18
CA LEU A 150 4.21 13.10 -1.71
C LEU A 150 2.91 13.83 -2.04
N ALA A 151 2.45 14.75 -1.19
CA ALA A 151 1.29 15.59 -1.48
C ALA A 151 1.53 16.51 -2.70
N ALA A 152 2.76 16.97 -2.91
CA ALA A 152 3.16 17.73 -4.11
C ALA A 152 3.38 16.86 -5.37
N ALA A 153 3.33 15.53 -5.24
CA ALA A 153 3.50 14.57 -6.33
C ALA A 153 2.22 13.76 -6.64
N ALA A 154 1.19 13.87 -5.80
CA ALA A 154 -0.13 13.33 -6.06
C ALA A 154 -0.95 14.30 -6.93
N ASP A 155 -1.96 13.78 -7.62
CA ASP A 155 -2.97 14.60 -8.29
C ASP A 155 -3.91 15.22 -7.22
N GLU A 156 -4.17 14.48 -6.14
CA GLU A 156 -4.97 14.91 -4.98
C GLU A 156 -4.36 14.40 -3.66
N ALA A 157 -4.41 15.20 -2.59
CA ALA A 157 -3.79 14.83 -1.31
C ALA A 157 -4.62 15.23 -0.09
N PHE A 158 -4.92 14.25 0.75
CA PHE A 158 -5.51 14.44 2.07
C PHE A 158 -4.36 14.64 3.08
N CYS A 159 -4.16 15.88 3.55
CA CYS A 159 -3.04 16.23 4.44
C CYS A 159 -3.54 16.43 5.88
N VAL A 160 -3.18 15.52 6.79
CA VAL A 160 -3.62 15.56 8.18
C VAL A 160 -2.69 16.44 9.02
N ALA A 161 -3.20 17.61 9.44
CA ALA A 161 -2.51 18.49 10.37
C ALA A 161 -2.65 17.98 11.83
N ALA A 162 -1.75 17.09 12.25
CA ALA A 162 -1.68 16.57 13.62
C ALA A 162 -0.21 16.52 14.11
N PRO A 163 0.05 16.60 15.43
CA PRO A 163 1.41 16.67 15.98
C PRO A 163 2.16 15.34 15.97
N SER A 164 1.45 14.20 16.07
CA SER A 164 2.04 12.87 16.15
C SER A 164 1.72 12.00 14.94
N ALA A 165 2.64 11.10 14.56
CA ALA A 165 2.42 10.14 13.49
C ALA A 165 1.34 9.10 13.82
N ALA A 166 1.04 8.87 15.11
CA ALA A 166 -0.05 8.01 15.57
C ALA A 166 -1.41 8.67 15.29
N THR A 167 -1.57 9.94 15.66
CA THR A 167 -2.79 10.73 15.37
C THR A 167 -3.00 10.89 13.86
N VAL A 168 -1.94 11.04 13.07
CA VAL A 168 -2.03 11.00 11.59
C VAL A 168 -2.52 9.63 11.11
N GLN A 169 -2.05 8.52 11.68
CA GLN A 169 -2.54 7.18 11.34
C GLN A 169 -4.00 6.97 11.73
N GLU A 170 -4.42 7.36 12.92
CA GLU A 170 -5.83 7.24 13.35
C GLU A 170 -6.76 7.99 12.39
N LEU A 171 -6.38 9.20 11.99
CA LEU A 171 -7.13 10.00 11.02
C LEU A 171 -6.99 9.49 9.57
N HIS A 172 -5.90 8.80 9.20
CA HIS A 172 -5.84 8.04 7.93
C HIS A 172 -6.82 6.87 7.91
N LEU A 173 -7.03 6.17 9.04
CA LEU A 173 -8.04 5.12 9.14
C LEU A 173 -9.47 5.70 9.05
N VAL A 174 -9.73 6.83 9.70
CA VAL A 174 -11.01 7.55 9.53
C VAL A 174 -11.21 7.98 8.07
N ALA A 175 -10.19 8.49 7.39
CA ALA A 175 -10.27 8.84 5.96
C ALA A 175 -10.57 7.62 5.08
N VAL A 176 -9.94 6.47 5.36
CA VAL A 176 -10.24 5.18 4.69
C VAL A 176 -11.71 4.79 4.88
N HIS A 177 -12.25 4.87 6.10
CA HIS A 177 -13.66 4.57 6.36
C HIS A 177 -14.62 5.56 5.69
N MET A 178 -14.29 6.85 5.65
CA MET A 178 -15.09 7.86 4.95
C MET A 178 -15.12 7.65 3.43
N VAL A 179 -14.02 7.18 2.83
CA VAL A 179 -13.97 6.80 1.41
C VAL A 179 -14.78 5.52 1.17
N CYS A 180 -14.73 4.53 2.07
CA CYS A 180 -15.57 3.32 1.95
C CYS A 180 -17.07 3.60 2.13
N GLU A 181 -17.46 4.52 3.02
CA GLU A 181 -18.86 4.94 3.19
C GLU A 181 -19.37 5.62 1.90
N ALA A 182 -18.66 6.64 1.41
CA ALA A 182 -19.03 7.35 0.19
C ALA A 182 -18.98 6.48 -1.08
N PHE A 183 -18.10 5.46 -1.10
CA PHE A 183 -18.06 4.45 -2.15
C PHE A 183 -19.31 3.56 -2.13
N ASP A 184 -19.67 3.00 -0.97
CA ASP A 184 -20.89 2.19 -0.82
C ASP A 184 -22.15 3.03 -1.13
N GLU A 185 -22.23 4.30 -0.67
CA GLU A 185 -23.33 5.24 -0.98
C GLU A 185 -23.46 5.52 -2.49
N ALA A 186 -22.35 5.70 -3.22
CA ALA A 186 -22.37 5.94 -4.66
C ALA A 186 -22.88 4.72 -5.45
N LEU A 187 -22.55 3.49 -5.01
CA LEU A 187 -23.07 2.26 -5.63
C LEU A 187 -24.59 2.10 -5.42
N GLU A 188 -25.09 2.44 -4.23
CA GLU A 188 -26.53 2.43 -3.93
C GLU A 188 -27.27 3.51 -4.77
N ALA A 189 -26.67 4.68 -4.99
CA ALA A 189 -27.23 5.76 -5.80
C ALA A 189 -27.31 5.43 -7.31
N ASP A 190 -26.29 4.77 -7.87
CA ASP A 190 -26.28 4.28 -9.26
C ASP A 190 -27.20 3.05 -9.48
N GLY A 191 -27.87 2.56 -8.42
CA GLY A 191 -28.83 1.45 -8.50
C GLY A 191 -28.20 0.09 -8.75
N LEU A 192 -26.89 -0.06 -8.45
CA LEU A 192 -26.24 -1.36 -8.53
C LEU A 192 -26.83 -2.30 -7.46
N PRO A 193 -27.17 -3.55 -7.82
CA PRO A 193 -28.05 -4.37 -6.99
C PRO A 193 -27.37 -4.78 -5.69
N HIS A 194 -27.93 -4.31 -4.59
CA HIS A 194 -27.59 -4.75 -3.26
C HIS A 194 -27.83 -6.26 -3.13
N THR A 195 -26.79 -7.07 -2.90
CA THR A 195 -26.99 -8.52 -2.75
C THR A 195 -27.56 -8.79 -1.37
N ALA A 196 -28.87 -9.03 -1.31
CA ALA A 196 -29.48 -9.51 -0.08
C ALA A 196 -28.76 -10.81 0.35
N PRO A 197 -28.26 -10.92 1.60
CA PRO A 197 -27.41 -12.03 2.00
C PRO A 197 -28.15 -13.35 1.81
N ALA A 198 -27.53 -14.27 1.08
CA ALA A 198 -28.19 -15.49 0.63
C ALA A 198 -28.50 -16.44 1.80
N THR A 199 -29.67 -16.27 2.42
CA THR A 199 -30.20 -17.11 3.52
C THR A 199 -30.70 -18.47 3.04
N THR A 200 -29.94 -19.12 2.15
CA THR A 200 -30.18 -20.51 1.75
C THR A 200 -29.70 -21.46 2.84
N HIS A 201 -30.48 -21.60 3.92
CA HIS A 201 -30.48 -22.80 4.75
C HIS A 201 -31.08 -23.99 3.99
N GLY A 202 -30.39 -24.39 2.92
CA GLY A 202 -30.69 -25.61 2.17
C GLY A 202 -30.18 -26.82 2.94
N THR A 203 -31.09 -27.60 3.53
CA THR A 203 -30.81 -28.90 4.14
C THR A 203 -30.49 -29.96 3.07
N GLY A 204 -29.38 -29.76 2.36
CA GLY A 204 -28.92 -30.58 1.23
C GLY A 204 -27.84 -31.58 1.64
N VAL A 205 -28.24 -32.86 1.73
CA VAL A 205 -27.41 -34.01 2.13
C VAL A 205 -26.00 -34.01 1.48
N ALA A 206 -24.96 -33.97 2.33
CA ALA A 206 -23.58 -34.15 1.90
C ALA A 206 -23.36 -35.57 1.31
N ARG A 207 -23.08 -35.65 0.00
CA ARG A 207 -22.64 -36.91 -0.65
C ARG A 207 -21.12 -36.92 -0.81
N SER A 208 -20.48 -37.82 -0.05
CA SER A 208 -19.04 -38.07 -0.16
C SER A 208 -18.64 -38.54 -1.56
N LEU A 209 -17.61 -37.91 -2.13
CA LEU A 209 -16.96 -38.33 -3.38
C LEU A 209 -15.66 -39.09 -3.09
N SER A 210 -15.79 -40.35 -2.65
CA SER A 210 -14.64 -41.26 -2.54
C SER A 210 -14.07 -41.56 -3.93
N SER A 211 -12.88 -41.04 -4.22
CA SER A 211 -12.18 -41.23 -5.49
C SER A 211 -11.75 -42.69 -5.69
N ARG A 212 -12.32 -43.36 -6.70
CA ARG A 212 -11.90 -44.70 -7.11
C ARG A 212 -10.71 -44.63 -8.05
N LEU A 213 -9.50 -44.77 -7.50
CA LEU A 213 -8.33 -45.15 -8.29
C LEU A 213 -8.59 -46.52 -8.93
N ARG A 214 -8.48 -46.59 -10.26
CA ARG A 214 -8.47 -47.84 -11.03
C ARG A 214 -7.06 -48.09 -11.53
N THR A 215 -6.38 -49.05 -10.91
CA THR A 215 -5.17 -49.66 -11.49
C THR A 215 -5.60 -50.61 -12.60
N THR A 216 -5.03 -50.46 -13.79
CA THR A 216 -5.21 -51.42 -14.90
C THR A 216 -4.37 -52.66 -14.67
N ASP A 217 -4.91 -53.82 -15.06
CA ASP A 217 -4.23 -55.11 -14.95
C ASP A 217 -3.05 -55.23 -15.94
N GLY A 218 -2.04 -56.02 -15.58
CA GLY A 218 -0.78 -56.12 -16.33
C GLY A 218 0.10 -57.27 -15.84
N SER A 219 0.32 -58.27 -16.68
CA SER A 219 0.87 -59.57 -16.29
C SER A 219 2.41 -59.63 -16.22
N ALA A 220 2.92 -60.43 -15.28
CA ALA A 220 4.33 -60.83 -15.19
C ALA A 220 4.47 -62.27 -14.63
N PRO A 221 5.48 -63.05 -15.04
CA PRO A 221 5.67 -64.47 -14.65
C PRO A 221 6.42 -64.66 -13.31
N PRO A 222 6.43 -65.88 -12.71
CA PRO A 222 6.95 -66.12 -11.36
C PRO A 222 8.45 -66.43 -11.28
N GLY A 223 9.10 -66.06 -10.16
CA GLY A 223 10.47 -66.52 -9.83
C GLY A 223 11.09 -65.93 -8.55
N ALA A 224 11.05 -66.69 -7.44
CA ALA A 224 11.91 -66.70 -6.24
C ALA A 224 12.47 -65.38 -5.62
N GLY A 225 12.33 -65.17 -4.29
CA GLY A 225 12.89 -63.93 -3.67
C GLY A 225 13.00 -63.72 -2.14
N LEU A 226 12.76 -64.72 -1.26
CA LEU A 226 13.24 -64.80 0.14
C LEU A 226 13.17 -63.59 1.14
N ARG A 227 12.59 -63.88 2.33
CA ARG A 227 12.72 -63.18 3.64
C ARG A 227 11.97 -61.84 3.79
N ASP A 228 11.51 -61.37 4.95
CA ASP A 228 11.17 -61.84 6.31
C ASP A 228 11.31 -60.58 7.23
N GLY A 229 10.56 -60.50 8.33
CA GLY A 229 10.51 -59.34 9.23
C GLY A 229 9.08 -58.91 9.55
N THR A 230 8.60 -59.24 10.76
CA THR A 230 7.23 -58.94 11.20
C THR A 230 7.18 -58.18 12.53
N ARG A 231 5.97 -57.69 12.87
CA ARG A 231 5.55 -56.95 14.09
C ARG A 231 5.79 -55.44 13.98
N ARG A 232 4.74 -54.61 13.89
CA ARG A 232 3.66 -54.30 14.86
C ARG A 232 4.15 -53.44 16.03
N LEU A 233 3.59 -52.23 16.08
CA LEU A 233 3.57 -51.34 17.24
C LEU A 233 2.19 -51.45 17.89
N ASP A 234 2.15 -51.52 19.21
CA ASP A 234 0.97 -51.27 20.04
C ASP A 234 1.47 -50.52 21.29
N GLY A 235 0.79 -49.46 21.72
CA GLY A 235 1.35 -48.46 22.66
C GLY A 235 0.65 -48.37 24.02
N LYS A 236 1.20 -47.54 24.92
CA LYS A 236 0.50 -46.88 26.05
C LYS A 236 1.37 -45.82 26.76
N ARG A 237 0.71 -44.95 27.54
CA ARG A 237 1.22 -43.81 28.34
C ARG A 237 0.11 -43.38 29.34
N PRO A 238 0.32 -42.52 30.36
CA PRO A 238 1.45 -42.32 31.30
C PRO A 238 1.09 -43.04 32.64
N PRO A 239 1.19 -42.55 33.92
CA PRO A 239 1.69 -41.28 34.54
C PRO A 239 3.23 -41.29 34.77
N GLY A 240 3.90 -40.33 35.44
CA GLY A 240 3.46 -39.06 36.04
C GLY A 240 3.79 -38.95 37.56
N ALA A 241 4.86 -38.22 37.91
CA ALA A 241 5.26 -37.84 39.28
C ALA A 241 6.23 -36.63 39.22
N GLU A 242 6.45 -35.95 40.34
CA GLU A 242 7.20 -34.68 40.47
C GLU A 242 8.57 -34.88 41.14
N ASP A 243 9.53 -33.97 40.90
CA ASP A 243 10.25 -33.20 41.93
C ASP A 243 11.44 -32.37 41.39
N ALA A 244 11.83 -31.34 42.16
CA ALA A 244 12.98 -30.43 42.00
C ALA A 244 13.35 -29.87 43.40
N PRO A 245 14.32 -28.95 43.61
CA PRO A 245 15.31 -28.35 42.71
C PRO A 245 16.76 -28.30 43.27
N ASP A 246 17.74 -27.90 42.44
CA ASP A 246 18.87 -27.03 42.81
C ASP A 246 19.62 -26.59 41.52
N GLY A 247 20.40 -25.50 41.44
CA GLY A 247 20.63 -24.46 42.45
C GLY A 247 22.06 -23.90 42.48
N ALA A 248 22.50 -23.17 41.45
CA ALA A 248 23.76 -22.39 41.51
C ALA A 248 23.79 -21.24 40.49
N ALA A 249 24.40 -20.10 40.88
CA ALA A 249 24.59 -18.94 40.01
C ALA A 249 26.09 -18.69 39.73
N GLY A 250 26.45 -18.51 38.45
CA GLY A 250 27.78 -18.08 38.00
C GLY A 250 27.77 -16.64 37.47
N ARG A 251 28.72 -15.79 37.88
CA ARG A 251 28.75 -14.36 37.50
C ARG A 251 29.78 -14.03 36.40
N ARG A 252 29.36 -13.15 35.49
CA ARG A 252 30.11 -12.11 34.75
C ARG A 252 31.66 -12.22 34.68
N GLY A 253 32.21 -12.24 33.46
CA GLY A 253 33.64 -12.04 33.22
C GLY A 253 33.99 -11.58 31.78
N GLN A 254 34.15 -10.27 31.59
CA GLN A 254 34.77 -9.55 30.45
C GLN A 254 35.07 -8.10 30.92
N PRO A 255 35.94 -7.30 30.25
CA PRO A 255 36.57 -7.52 28.94
C PRO A 255 38.11 -7.36 28.90
N ALA A 256 38.72 -7.85 27.81
CA ALA A 256 40.00 -7.38 27.26
C ALA A 256 40.03 -7.74 25.75
N GLY A 257 40.55 -6.94 24.83
CA GLY A 257 41.02 -5.55 24.92
C GLY A 257 40.96 -4.87 23.54
N ARG A 258 41.40 -3.61 23.45
CA ARG A 258 41.66 -2.91 22.18
C ARG A 258 43.15 -2.65 22.05
N ASP A 259 43.71 -2.85 20.86
CA ASP A 259 44.67 -1.97 20.19
C ASP A 259 45.13 -2.60 18.86
N GLY A 260 45.58 -1.76 17.91
CA GLY A 260 46.00 -2.19 16.56
C GLY A 260 45.38 -1.33 15.45
N GLY A 261 46.17 -0.41 14.89
CA GLY A 261 45.73 0.48 13.80
C GLY A 261 45.92 -0.12 12.39
N PRO A 262 45.40 0.55 11.35
CA PRO A 262 45.45 0.05 9.97
C PRO A 262 46.79 0.34 9.27
N ALA A 263 47.15 -0.53 8.35
CA ALA A 263 48.19 -0.34 7.34
C ALA A 263 47.74 -0.92 5.99
N ASP A 264 48.53 -0.67 4.95
CA ASP A 264 48.33 -1.06 3.55
C ASP A 264 47.12 -0.43 2.82
N GLY A 265 47.26 0.28 1.69
CA GLY A 265 48.48 0.67 0.97
C GLY A 265 48.41 0.32 -0.51
N HIS A 266 47.72 1.15 -1.31
CA HIS A 266 47.78 1.07 -2.77
C HIS A 266 47.74 2.48 -3.39
N PRO A 267 48.75 2.85 -4.20
CA PRO A 267 48.78 4.16 -4.85
C PRO A 267 47.82 4.19 -6.05
N ARG A 268 47.09 5.29 -6.21
CA ARG A 268 46.52 5.70 -7.50
C ARG A 268 47.24 6.94 -7.99
N THR A 269 47.64 6.91 -9.25
CA THR A 269 48.48 7.93 -9.88
C THR A 269 47.72 9.22 -10.12
N ALA A 270 48.41 10.34 -9.99
CA ALA A 270 47.86 11.67 -10.23
C ALA A 270 48.38 12.27 -11.55
N THR A 271 47.49 12.39 -12.53
CA THR A 271 47.55 13.39 -13.60
C THR A 271 46.14 13.99 -13.76
N GLY A 272 45.94 15.27 -14.04
CA GLY A 272 46.94 16.31 -14.27
C GLY A 272 46.57 17.15 -15.50
N GLY A 273 45.56 18.02 -15.38
CA GLY A 273 45.12 18.85 -16.49
C GLY A 273 43.89 19.71 -16.16
N ALA A 274 44.10 21.01 -15.99
CA ALA A 274 43.02 22.00 -15.87
C ALA A 274 43.12 23.00 -17.02
N ALA A 275 42.01 23.25 -17.71
CA ALA A 275 41.90 24.27 -18.75
C ALA A 275 40.51 24.93 -18.73
N ARG A 276 40.44 26.20 -19.16
CA ARG A 276 39.23 27.04 -19.13
C ARG A 276 38.84 27.48 -20.55
N ARG A 277 37.52 27.55 -20.82
CA ARG A 277 36.74 28.53 -21.63
C ARG A 277 35.43 27.85 -22.07
N ALA A 278 34.23 28.42 -22.02
CA ALA A 278 33.74 29.81 -22.09
C ALA A 278 33.70 30.42 -23.50
N ALA A 279 32.57 30.21 -24.20
CA ALA A 279 32.07 31.08 -25.27
C ALA A 279 30.56 30.86 -25.49
N ALA A 280 29.80 31.95 -25.57
CA ALA A 280 28.47 32.04 -26.17
C ALA A 280 28.38 33.42 -26.86
N PRO A 281 27.66 33.55 -27.99
CA PRO A 281 27.06 34.85 -28.30
C PRO A 281 25.69 34.78 -29.01
N GLY A 282 24.89 35.85 -28.82
CA GLY A 282 23.74 36.18 -29.68
C GLY A 282 22.41 35.51 -29.28
N GLY A 283 21.26 36.18 -29.19
CA GLY A 283 20.99 37.62 -29.34
C GLY A 283 20.12 37.95 -30.56
N GLY A 284 18.80 38.06 -30.36
CA GLY A 284 17.85 38.44 -31.42
C GLY A 284 16.54 38.99 -30.84
N THR A 285 16.34 40.30 -30.94
CA THR A 285 15.17 41.02 -30.42
C THR A 285 14.15 41.33 -31.52
N GLY A 286 13.15 40.46 -31.68
CA GLY A 286 12.03 40.69 -32.60
C GLY A 286 10.98 41.63 -32.00
N ARG A 287 10.78 42.81 -32.60
CA ARG A 287 9.71 43.75 -32.21
C ARG A 287 8.41 43.42 -32.94
N HIS A 288 7.33 43.15 -32.20
CA HIS A 288 5.98 43.22 -32.79
C HIS A 288 5.58 44.67 -33.03
N ARG A 289 5.06 44.97 -34.23
CA ARG A 289 4.36 46.23 -34.55
C ARG A 289 2.88 46.09 -34.19
N ALA A 290 2.30 47.19 -33.70
CA ALA A 290 0.85 47.44 -33.79
C ALA A 290 0.60 48.42 -34.94
N ALA A 291 -0.50 48.21 -35.69
CA ALA A 291 -1.27 49.22 -36.43
C ALA A 291 -2.34 48.53 -37.30
N ALA A 292 -3.62 48.77 -37.01
CA ALA A 292 -4.75 48.65 -37.93
C ALA A 292 -6.00 49.24 -37.24
N GLU A 293 -6.32 50.51 -37.50
CA GLU A 293 -7.61 51.12 -37.19
C GLU A 293 -8.42 51.25 -38.48
N ASP A 294 -9.62 50.66 -38.53
CA ASP A 294 -10.79 51.04 -39.34
C ASP A 294 -11.91 49.99 -39.10
N GLY A 295 -13.20 50.31 -39.05
CA GLY A 295 -13.84 51.63 -39.15
C GLY A 295 -15.32 51.60 -38.70
N THR A 296 -15.92 52.78 -38.60
CA THR A 296 -17.28 53.11 -38.10
C THR A 296 -18.45 52.17 -38.49
N GLY A 297 -19.35 51.84 -37.53
CA GLY A 297 -20.42 50.82 -37.74
C GLY A 297 -21.83 51.03 -37.10
N ARG A 298 -22.25 52.27 -36.79
CA ARG A 298 -23.66 52.72 -36.58
C ARG A 298 -24.71 51.81 -35.86
N LYS A 299 -24.83 52.00 -34.55
CA LYS A 299 -26.08 52.21 -33.75
C LYS A 299 -27.45 51.80 -34.35
N GLU A 300 -28.19 50.89 -33.69
CA GLU A 300 -29.62 51.05 -33.33
C GLU A 300 -30.17 49.95 -32.36
N ARG A 301 -31.07 50.34 -31.42
CA ARG A 301 -32.05 49.49 -30.68
C ARG A 301 -31.45 48.39 -29.76
N ARG A 302 -32.12 47.78 -28.77
CA ARG A 302 -33.41 47.84 -28.02
C ARG A 302 -33.09 47.09 -26.68
N ASP A 303 -33.62 47.31 -25.47
CA ASP A 303 -34.56 48.22 -24.79
C ASP A 303 -34.18 48.27 -23.28
N GLY A 304 -34.80 49.15 -22.47
CA GLY A 304 -34.69 49.15 -20.99
C GLY A 304 -34.55 50.53 -20.37
#